data_AF-A0A958HS06-F1
#
_entry.id   AF-A0A958HS06-F1
#
_cell.length_a   1.000
_cell.length_b   1.000
_cell.length_c   1.000
_cell.angle_alpha   90.00
_cell.angle_beta   90.00
_cell.angle_gamma   90.00
#
_symmetry.space_group_name_H-M   'P 1'
#
loop_
_entity.id
_entity.type
_entity.pdbx_description
1 polymer ?
#
loop_
_entity_poly.entity_id
_entity_poly.type
_entity_poly.pdbx_seq_one_letter_code
_entity_poly.pdbx_strand_id
1 'polypeptide(L)'
;GLQGMEPGAGMSLAGVREKAGPDLCLWGNVDVGWLAQPQPAEEIAGRVAQLLQPLAGTPVILGTSGGLMAGLPGANVEALFRS
;
A
#
# COMPACT_ATOMS: atom_id res chain seq x y z
N GLY A 1 5.86 10.72 -9.64
CA GLY A 1 5.57 10.02 -8.38
C GLY A 1 6.64 8.98 -8.13
N LEU A 2 6.80 8.55 -6.89
CA LEU A 2 7.74 7.48 -6.50
C LEU A 2 6.97 6.19 -6.21
N GLN A 3 7.41 5.07 -6.80
CA GLN A 3 6.83 3.72 -6.67
C GLN A 3 7.92 2.72 -6.30
N GLY A 4 7.53 1.49 -5.93
CA GLY A 4 8.47 0.39 -5.71
C GLY A 4 9.01 0.33 -4.29
N MET A 5 8.28 0.90 -3.33
CA MET A 5 8.66 0.92 -1.93
C MET A 5 8.33 -0.43 -1.30
N GLU A 6 9.32 -1.30 -1.10
CA GLU A 6 9.08 -2.66 -0.60
C GLU A 6 9.00 -2.71 0.94
N PRO A 7 7.82 -3.00 1.56
CA PRO A 7 7.69 -3.09 3.01
C PRO A 7 8.63 -4.12 3.63
N GLY A 8 8.83 -5.27 2.96
CA GLY A 8 9.74 -6.32 3.43
C GLY A 8 11.20 -5.87 3.54
N ALA A 9 11.58 -4.81 2.81
CA ALA A 9 12.89 -4.16 2.91
C ALA A 9 12.93 -3.02 3.94
N GLY A 10 11.88 -2.86 4.76
CA GLY A 10 11.77 -1.78 5.75
C GLY A 10 11.39 -0.42 5.16
N MET A 11 10.92 -0.37 3.91
CA MET A 11 10.50 0.89 3.29
C MET A 11 9.09 1.29 3.76
N SER A 12 8.92 2.57 4.08
CA SER A 12 7.68 3.15 4.60
C SER A 12 7.30 4.41 3.82
N LEU A 13 6.03 4.51 3.41
CA LEU A 13 5.51 5.73 2.79
C LEU A 13 5.65 6.95 3.71
N ALA A 14 5.37 6.78 5.01
CA ALA A 14 5.48 7.86 5.99
C ALA A 14 6.94 8.32 6.13
N GLY A 15 7.87 7.37 6.26
CA GLY A 15 9.31 7.69 6.35
C GLY A 15 9.86 8.35 5.08
N VAL A 16 9.31 8.01 3.90
CA VAL A 16 9.63 8.70 2.65
C VAL A 16 9.02 10.10 2.62
N ARG A 17 7.77 10.26 3.06
CA ARG A 17 7.07 11.56 3.14
C ARG A 17 7.83 12.55 4.03
N GLU A 18 8.32 12.11 5.18
CA GLU A 18 9.13 12.93 6.09
C GLU A 18 10.38 13.51 5.41
N LYS A 19 10.99 12.75 4.47
CA LYS A 19 12.22 13.14 3.78
C LYS A 19 11.98 13.91 2.49
N ALA A 20 10.94 13.54 1.74
CA ALA A 20 10.66 14.08 0.41
C ALA A 20 9.77 15.33 0.45
N GLY A 21 9.17 15.67 1.60
CA GLY A 21 8.22 16.76 1.72
C GLY A 21 6.84 16.42 1.14
N PRO A 22 5.85 17.34 1.22
CA PRO A 22 4.45 17.03 0.94
C PRO A 22 4.09 16.97 -0.55
N ASP A 23 4.85 17.60 -1.43
CA ASP A 23 4.44 17.81 -2.83
C ASP A 23 4.63 16.57 -3.71
N LEU A 24 5.54 15.67 -3.33
CA LEU A 24 5.79 14.46 -4.11
C LEU A 24 4.63 13.47 -3.97
N CYS A 25 4.00 13.11 -5.08
CA CYS A 25 3.05 12.00 -5.08
C CYS A 25 3.75 10.66 -4.84
N LEU A 26 3.34 9.94 -3.80
CA LEU A 26 3.84 8.61 -3.47
C LEU A 26 2.85 7.54 -3.98
N TRP A 27 3.35 6.37 -4.36
CA TRP A 27 2.52 5.27 -4.85
C TRP A 27 2.94 3.95 -4.20
N GLY A 28 1.97 3.28 -3.56
CA GLY A 28 2.17 1.98 -2.93
C GLY A 28 1.44 1.89 -1.59
N ASN A 29 1.92 1.09 -0.63
CA ASN A 29 2.94 0.07 -0.82
C ASN A 29 2.56 -1.27 -0.20
N VAL A 30 1.28 -1.65 -0.31
CA VAL A 30 0.77 -2.93 0.20
C VAL A 30 1.67 -4.09 -0.26
N ASP A 31 2.13 -4.87 0.72
CA ASP A 31 3.02 -6.00 0.49
C ASP A 31 2.32 -7.06 -0.36
N VAL A 32 2.92 -7.41 -1.51
CA VAL A 32 2.33 -8.38 -2.44
C VAL A 32 2.31 -9.79 -1.87
N GLY A 33 3.33 -10.18 -1.10
CA GLY A 33 3.43 -11.50 -0.48
C GLY A 33 2.37 -11.71 0.61
N TRP A 34 2.09 -10.67 1.39
CA TRP A 34 1.01 -10.65 2.37
C TRP A 34 -0.36 -10.69 1.70
N LEU A 35 -0.55 -9.91 0.62
CA LEU A 35 -1.79 -9.88 -0.15
C LEU A 35 -2.05 -11.19 -0.91
N ALA A 36 -1.02 -11.98 -1.21
CA ALA A 36 -1.13 -13.29 -1.85
C ALA A 36 -1.69 -14.39 -0.94
N GLN A 37 -1.74 -14.17 0.37
CA GLN A 37 -2.36 -15.10 1.32
C GLN A 37 -3.84 -14.76 1.50
N PRO A 38 -4.76 -15.72 1.74
CA PRO A 38 -6.14 -15.39 2.10
C PRO A 38 -6.18 -14.44 3.30
N GLN A 39 -6.83 -13.27 3.14
CA GLN A 39 -7.00 -12.29 4.20
C GLN A 39 -8.50 -12.00 4.39
N PRO A 40 -8.96 -11.75 5.61
CA PRO A 40 -10.26 -11.12 5.84
C PRO A 40 -10.29 -9.71 5.21
N ALA A 41 -11.44 -9.29 4.68
CA ALA A 41 -11.56 -7.99 4.02
C ALA A 41 -11.34 -6.82 5.00
N GLU A 42 -11.77 -6.99 6.25
CA GLU A 42 -11.57 -6.05 7.34
C GLU A 42 -10.09 -5.83 7.68
N GLU A 43 -9.26 -6.87 7.57
CA GLU A 43 -7.82 -6.79 7.80
C GLU A 43 -7.14 -6.00 6.67
N ILE A 44 -7.59 -6.18 5.43
CA ILE A 44 -7.13 -5.39 4.28
C ILE A 44 -7.49 -3.92 4.47
N ALA A 45 -8.75 -3.61 4.78
CA ALA A 45 -9.20 -2.25 5.01
C ALA A 45 -8.45 -1.60 6.19
N GLY A 46 -8.28 -2.33 7.29
CA GLY A 46 -7.52 -1.88 8.45
C GLY A 46 -6.06 -1.57 8.12
N ARG A 47 -5.40 -2.43 7.32
CA ARG A 47 -4.04 -2.21 6.85
C ARG A 47 -3.94 -0.97 5.95
N VAL A 48 -4.87 -0.80 5.02
CA VAL A 48 -4.93 0.39 4.14
C VAL A 48 -5.11 1.66 4.96
N ALA A 49 -6.01 1.65 5.94
CA ALA A 49 -6.21 2.79 6.83
C ALA A 49 -4.93 3.14 7.60
N GLN A 50 -4.25 2.16 8.19
CA GLN A 50 -2.98 2.37 8.90
C GLN A 50 -1.88 2.92 7.98
N LEU A 51 -1.83 2.47 6.72
CA LEU A 51 -0.90 2.94 5.72
C LEU A 51 -1.15 4.41 5.34
N LEU A 52 -2.40 4.78 5.13
CA LEU A 52 -2.80 6.08 4.59
C LEU A 52 -2.98 7.17 5.66
N GLN A 53 -3.34 6.81 6.89
CA GLN A 53 -3.52 7.76 8.00
C GLN A 53 -2.35 8.76 8.17
N PRO A 54 -1.07 8.34 8.23
CA PRO A 54 0.05 9.28 8.37
C PRO A 54 0.30 10.16 7.15
N LEU A 55 -0.36 9.88 6.01
CA LEU A 55 -0.19 10.59 4.75
C LEU A 55 -1.39 11.50 4.43
N ALA A 56 -2.34 11.61 5.35
CA ALA A 56 -3.56 12.39 5.18
C ALA A 56 -3.26 13.82 4.70
N GLY A 57 -3.97 14.25 3.65
CA GLY A 57 -3.78 15.57 3.03
C GLY A 57 -2.59 15.66 2.07
N THR A 58 -1.86 14.57 1.83
CA THR A 58 -0.76 14.53 0.84
C THR A 58 -1.13 13.64 -0.35
N PRO A 59 -0.56 13.89 -1.55
CA PRO A 59 -0.85 13.09 -2.73
C PRO A 59 -0.29 11.67 -2.59
N VAL A 60 -1.19 10.69 -2.57
CA VAL A 60 -0.87 9.26 -2.52
C VAL A 60 -1.77 8.49 -3.49
N ILE A 61 -1.18 7.57 -4.24
CA ILE A 61 -1.90 6.55 -5.00
C ILE A 61 -1.78 5.25 -4.21
N LEU A 62 -2.91 4.69 -3.77
CA LEU A 62 -2.91 3.38 -3.13
C LEU A 62 -2.52 2.31 -4.17
N GLY A 63 -1.61 1.43 -3.77
CA GLY A 63 -1.23 0.29 -4.59
C GLY A 63 -0.34 -0.66 -3.83
N THR A 64 0.09 -1.70 -4.52
CA THR A 64 1.04 -2.67 -4.00
C THR A 64 2.49 -2.19 -4.14
N SER A 65 3.44 -2.84 -3.45
CA SER A 65 4.88 -2.57 -3.58
C SER A 65 5.44 -2.96 -4.96
N GLY A 66 4.78 -3.89 -5.68
CA GLY A 66 5.10 -4.32 -7.03
C GLY A 66 3.86 -4.52 -7.89
N GLY A 67 4.01 -5.13 -9.07
CA GLY A 67 2.87 -5.49 -9.93
C GLY A 67 2.07 -6.66 -9.37
N LEU A 68 0.79 -6.77 -9.79
CA LEU A 68 -0.03 -7.96 -9.49
C LEU A 68 0.58 -9.17 -10.20
N MET A 69 0.59 -10.32 -9.50
CA MET A 69 1.10 -11.58 -10.00
C MET A 69 0.02 -12.67 -10.00
N ALA A 70 0.23 -13.73 -10.77
CA ALA A 70 -0.65 -14.89 -10.75
C ALA A 70 -0.71 -15.50 -9.34
N GLY A 71 -1.91 -15.96 -8.94
CA GLY A 71 -2.12 -16.58 -7.63
C GLY A 71 -2.61 -15.64 -6.52
N LEU A 72 -2.72 -14.33 -6.79
CA LEU A 72 -3.39 -13.41 -5.86
C LEU A 72 -4.87 -13.77 -5.69
N PRO A 73 -5.37 -13.91 -4.44
CA PRO A 73 -6.79 -14.13 -4.20
C PRO A 73 -7.61 -12.94 -4.72
N GLY A 74 -8.55 -13.20 -5.63
CA GLY A 74 -9.39 -12.14 -6.22
C GLY A 74 -10.17 -11.34 -5.18
N ALA A 75 -10.63 -12.00 -4.12
CA ALA A 75 -11.32 -11.35 -2.99
C ALA A 75 -10.43 -10.32 -2.28
N ASN A 76 -9.12 -10.58 -2.17
CA ASN A 76 -8.20 -9.63 -1.57
C ASN A 76 -7.98 -8.41 -2.45
N VAL A 77 -7.87 -8.62 -3.77
CA VAL A 77 -7.74 -7.53 -4.75
C VAL A 77 -9.00 -6.66 -4.74
N GLU A 78 -10.18 -7.28 -4.67
CA GLU A 78 -11.44 -6.55 -4.58
C GLU A 78 -11.55 -5.77 -3.26
N ALA A 79 -11.20 -6.37 -2.12
CA ALA A 79 -11.20 -5.68 -0.84
C ALA A 79 -10.24 -4.48 -0.84
N LEU A 80 -9.04 -4.64 -1.40
CA LEU A 80 -8.07 -3.55 -1.54
C LEU A 80 -8.62 -2.42 -2.42
N PHE A 81 -9.27 -2.73 -3.53
CA PHE A 81 -9.85 -1.74 -4.43
C PHE A 81 -11.01 -0.94 -3.81
N ARG A 82 -11.72 -1.54 -2.84
CA ARG A 82 -12.85 -0.91 -2.14
C ARG A 82 -12.48 -0.21 -0.84
N SER A 83 -11.21 -0.31 -0.42
CA SER A 83 -10.70 0.27 0.85
C SER A 83 -10.50 1.78 0.78
#